data_AF-A0A6P7JFH7-F1
#
_entry.id   AF-A0A6P7JFH7-F1
#
_cell.length_a   1.000
_cell.length_b   1.000
_cell.length_c   1.000
_cell.angle_alpha   90.00
_cell.angle_beta   90.00
_cell.angle_gamma   90.00
#
_symmetry.space_group_name_H-M   'P 1'
#
loop_
_entity.id
_entity.type
_entity.pdbx_description
1 polymer ?
#
loop_
_entity_poly.entity_id
_entity_poly.type
_entity_poly.pdbx_seq_one_letter_code
_entity_poly.pdbx_strand_id
1 'polypeptide(L)'
;MSQKATKTWCLRFLPVLLFFASFVTYYCSYSIIQSYGGTTKSPNSSKSLCGGWLTQKKWESLNFNVSRQTQLFLKLEDFFWREHLSKLALPYGVKGSELLLLKVLAVTANYQVPDDIEKLECRTCVVVGNGFALKNTSLGSIINKYDVVIRLNNAPVRGYEEDVGNKTTMRFFYPESASYNPGLHNEPNTLMVLVPFKQQDLRWLKEILYNEKRVRKGFWKPPPQIWLGDSSQLRVLDPHFLHQTADKLLHIPLHPKGRQKPVHPTTGILAVYVALNYCDVVHVAGFGYPSTKTQRQPIHYYGYDTMKSMKNSYHDLNHEAEALKKLEDSGAIFYLHPHL
;
A
#
# COMPACT_ATOMS: atom_id res chain seq x y z
N MET A 1 59.86 9.33 67.58
CA MET A 1 59.95 8.33 66.49
C MET A 1 58.71 8.46 65.62
N SER A 2 58.93 8.55 64.30
CA SER A 2 58.00 9.03 63.27
C SER A 2 56.97 7.98 62.84
N GLN A 3 55.69 8.34 62.89
CA GLN A 3 54.63 7.73 62.08
C GLN A 3 53.62 8.82 61.70
N LYS A 4 53.82 9.47 60.55
CA LYS A 4 52.78 10.27 59.86
C LYS A 4 53.28 10.67 58.45
N ALA A 5 53.50 9.68 57.58
CA ALA A 5 53.89 9.96 56.19
C ALA A 5 53.33 8.97 55.15
N THR A 6 52.18 8.32 55.42
CA THR A 6 51.64 7.29 54.51
C THR A 6 50.17 7.46 54.13
N LYS A 7 49.49 8.54 54.53
CA LYS A 7 48.06 8.75 54.19
C LYS A 7 47.78 9.78 53.08
N THR A 8 48.78 10.52 52.60
CA THR A 8 48.56 11.63 51.66
C THR A 8 48.77 11.27 50.19
N TRP A 9 49.31 10.07 49.89
CA TRP A 9 49.59 9.65 48.51
C TRP A 9 48.40 8.94 47.84
N CYS A 10 47.61 8.14 48.58
CA CYS A 10 46.45 7.43 48.01
C CYS A 10 45.32 8.35 47.51
N LEU A 11 45.16 9.55 48.08
CA LEU A 11 44.10 10.48 47.70
C LEU A 11 44.39 11.27 46.40
N ARG A 12 45.64 11.30 45.93
CA ARG A 12 46.01 11.99 44.68
C ARG A 12 45.92 11.11 43.43
N PHE A 13 45.93 9.78 43.58
CA PHE A 13 45.83 8.84 42.45
C PHE A 13 44.39 8.37 42.18
N LEU A 14 43.49 8.52 43.15
CA LEU A 14 42.07 8.17 42.99
C LEU A 14 41.38 8.91 41.83
N PRO A 15 41.60 10.23 41.61
CA PRO A 15 40.98 10.94 40.49
C PRO A 15 41.51 10.47 39.14
N VAL A 16 42.79 10.12 39.06
CA VAL A 16 43.43 9.65 37.81
C VAL A 16 42.94 8.25 37.44
N LEU A 17 42.77 7.36 38.42
CA LEU A 17 42.19 6.04 38.23
C LEU A 17 40.72 6.11 37.81
N LEU A 18 39.93 7.00 38.41
CA LEU A 18 38.53 7.24 38.02
C LEU A 18 38.43 7.82 36.60
N PHE A 19 39.33 8.73 36.23
CA PHE A 19 39.38 9.28 34.88
C PHE A 19 39.71 8.21 33.83
N PHE A 20 40.72 7.37 34.10
CA PHE A 20 41.08 6.24 33.24
C PHE A 20 39.94 5.22 33.11
N ALA A 21 39.27 4.87 34.22
CA ALA A 21 38.12 3.97 34.19
C ALA A 21 36.94 4.55 33.38
N SER A 22 36.67 5.86 33.51
CA SER A 22 35.64 6.54 32.71
C SER A 22 35.99 6.59 31.22
N PHE A 23 37.27 6.78 30.89
CA PHE A 23 37.75 6.85 29.53
C PHE A 23 37.70 5.47 28.84
N VAL A 24 38.10 4.41 29.56
CA VAL A 24 38.01 3.03 29.08
C VAL A 24 36.55 2.60 28.93
N THR A 25 35.67 2.92 29.87
CA THR A 25 34.23 2.60 29.74
C THR A 25 33.57 3.38 28.62
N TYR A 26 33.94 4.65 28.40
CA TYR A 26 33.51 5.44 27.23
C TYR A 26 33.99 4.84 25.91
N TYR A 27 35.26 4.43 25.81
CA TYR A 27 35.79 3.82 24.59
C TYR A 27 35.25 2.40 24.34
N CYS A 28 35.06 1.60 25.39
CA CYS A 28 34.43 0.28 25.27
C CYS A 28 32.97 0.41 24.86
N SER A 29 32.21 1.35 25.44
CA SER A 29 30.83 1.61 25.02
C SER A 29 30.76 2.20 23.61
N TYR A 30 31.67 3.09 23.23
CA TYR A 30 31.77 3.62 21.86
C TYR A 30 32.13 2.52 20.85
N SER A 31 33.03 1.60 21.19
CA SER A 31 33.41 0.46 20.34
C SER A 31 32.29 -0.58 20.24
N ILE A 32 31.54 -0.81 21.31
CA ILE A 32 30.34 -1.65 21.31
C ILE A 32 29.22 -0.98 20.48
N ILE A 33 29.04 0.34 20.57
CA ILE A 33 28.09 1.09 19.75
C ILE A 33 28.49 1.06 18.26
N GLN A 34 29.79 1.11 17.92
CA GLN A 34 30.25 0.87 16.55
C GLN A 34 30.07 -0.59 16.11
N SER A 35 30.21 -1.56 17.02
CA SER A 35 29.94 -2.98 16.74
C SER A 35 28.46 -3.29 16.54
N TYR A 36 27.55 -2.52 17.17
CA TYR A 36 26.09 -2.55 16.93
C TYR A 36 25.65 -1.58 15.84
N GLY A 37 26.54 -0.69 15.39
CA GLY A 37 26.48 0.00 14.11
C GLY A 37 26.71 -0.99 12.99
N GLY A 38 25.82 -1.98 12.89
CA GLY A 38 25.72 -2.87 11.76
C GLY A 38 25.82 -2.01 10.51
N THR A 39 26.80 -2.32 9.68
CA THR A 39 26.91 -1.75 8.35
C THR A 39 25.54 -1.90 7.69
N THR A 40 24.75 -0.83 7.69
CA THR A 40 23.65 -0.65 6.78
C THR A 40 24.32 -0.50 5.42
N LYS A 41 24.72 -1.65 4.86
CA LYS A 41 24.90 -1.77 3.42
C LYS A 41 23.57 -1.34 2.84
N SER A 42 23.51 -0.09 2.42
CA SER A 42 22.44 0.41 1.57
C SER A 42 22.33 -0.60 0.44
N PRO A 43 21.19 -1.29 0.28
CA PRO A 43 21.03 -2.16 -0.85
C PRO A 43 20.94 -1.25 -2.07
N ASN A 44 22.05 -1.06 -2.78
CA ASN A 44 22.01 -0.85 -4.21
C ASN A 44 21.55 -2.16 -4.87
N SER A 45 20.37 -2.68 -4.50
CA SER A 45 19.88 -4.02 -4.84
C SER A 45 18.80 -4.03 -5.92
N SER A 46 18.30 -2.87 -6.38
CA SER A 46 17.24 -2.85 -7.39
C SER A 46 17.69 -3.54 -8.68
N LYS A 47 18.94 -3.34 -9.12
CA LYS A 47 19.50 -4.01 -10.30
C LYS A 47 19.79 -5.51 -10.11
N SER A 48 20.06 -5.99 -8.89
CA SER A 48 20.30 -7.43 -8.65
C SER A 48 19.02 -8.25 -8.55
N LEU A 49 17.89 -7.62 -8.21
CA LEU A 49 16.59 -8.29 -8.03
C LEU A 49 15.88 -8.60 -9.35
N CYS A 50 16.19 -7.86 -10.42
CA CYS A 50 15.61 -8.03 -11.75
C CYS A 50 16.29 -9.13 -12.60
N GLY A 51 17.22 -9.90 -12.04
CA GLY A 51 17.96 -10.96 -12.75
C GLY A 51 17.03 -12.10 -13.21
N GLY A 52 16.78 -12.15 -14.52
CA GLY A 52 15.82 -13.03 -15.19
C GLY A 52 16.14 -14.52 -15.10
N TRP A 53 15.45 -15.21 -14.18
CA TRP A 53 15.06 -16.64 -14.18
C TRP A 53 14.30 -16.94 -12.86
N LEU A 54 14.65 -16.24 -11.78
CA LEU A 54 14.09 -16.46 -10.44
C LEU A 54 12.66 -15.93 -10.27
N THR A 55 12.32 -14.83 -10.96
CA THR A 55 11.00 -14.19 -10.89
C THR A 55 9.92 -15.03 -11.59
N GLN A 56 10.26 -15.73 -12.67
CA GLN A 56 9.30 -16.51 -13.45
C GLN A 56 8.88 -17.82 -12.75
N LYS A 57 9.81 -18.50 -12.07
CA LYS A 57 9.52 -19.69 -11.24
C LYS A 57 8.73 -19.39 -9.94
N LYS A 58 8.77 -18.15 -9.44
CA LYS A 58 8.09 -17.77 -8.18
C LYS A 58 6.56 -17.78 -8.28
N TRP A 59 6.00 -17.52 -9.46
CA TRP A 59 4.56 -17.39 -9.64
C TRP A 59 3.87 -18.74 -9.86
N GLU A 60 4.60 -19.71 -10.43
CA GLU A 60 4.11 -21.06 -10.70
C GLU A 60 3.66 -21.78 -9.41
N SER A 61 4.34 -21.55 -8.28
CA SER A 61 3.96 -22.16 -6.99
C SER A 61 2.65 -21.63 -6.39
N LEU A 62 2.18 -20.47 -6.83
CA LEU A 62 0.93 -19.86 -6.34
C LEU A 62 -0.27 -20.18 -7.25
N ASN A 63 -0.07 -20.94 -8.34
CA ASN A 63 -1.09 -21.25 -9.34
C ASN A 63 -1.82 -20.00 -9.89
N PHE A 64 -1.12 -18.87 -9.93
CA PHE A 64 -1.61 -17.63 -10.52
C PHE A 64 -1.03 -17.51 -11.92
N ASN A 65 -1.88 -17.35 -12.93
CA ASN A 65 -1.43 -17.04 -14.29
C ASN A 65 -1.17 -15.53 -14.38
N VAL A 66 -0.11 -15.07 -13.72
CA VAL A 66 0.28 -13.65 -13.63
C VAL A 66 1.02 -13.27 -14.90
N SER A 67 0.46 -12.34 -15.67
CA SER A 67 1.11 -11.77 -16.84
C SER A 67 1.36 -10.28 -16.63
N ARG A 68 2.60 -9.85 -16.86
CA ARG A 68 2.99 -8.43 -16.80
C ARG A 68 2.31 -7.57 -17.86
N GLN A 69 1.83 -8.20 -18.95
CA GLN A 69 1.10 -7.56 -20.03
C GLN A 69 -0.40 -7.48 -19.77
N THR A 70 -0.87 -7.85 -18.57
CA THR A 70 -2.29 -7.78 -18.24
C THR A 70 -2.74 -6.32 -18.22
N GLN A 71 -3.76 -6.02 -19.02
CA GLN A 71 -4.34 -4.68 -19.05
C GLN A 71 -5.07 -4.40 -17.73
N LEU A 72 -4.60 -3.38 -16.99
CA LEU A 72 -5.13 -3.08 -15.65
C LEU A 72 -6.50 -2.40 -15.67
N PHE A 73 -6.73 -1.55 -16.65
CA PHE A 73 -7.82 -0.60 -16.65
C PHE A 73 -8.82 -0.89 -17.76
N LEU A 74 -10.09 -0.64 -17.47
CA LEU A 74 -11.14 -0.66 -18.49
C LEU A 74 -10.91 0.46 -19.50
N LYS A 75 -11.16 0.15 -20.77
CA LYS A 75 -11.13 1.08 -21.90
C LYS A 75 -12.47 1.07 -22.62
N LEU A 76 -12.75 2.14 -23.37
CA LEU A 76 -14.04 2.27 -24.04
C LEU A 76 -14.30 1.13 -25.04
N GLU A 77 -13.26 0.68 -25.76
CA GLU A 77 -13.34 -0.44 -26.70
C GLU A 77 -13.68 -1.79 -26.05
N ASP A 78 -13.51 -1.94 -24.73
CA ASP A 78 -13.96 -3.13 -24.01
C ASP A 78 -15.49 -3.31 -24.09
N PHE A 79 -16.24 -2.27 -24.40
CA PHE A 79 -17.71 -2.34 -24.45
C PHE A 79 -18.26 -2.39 -25.86
N PHE A 80 -17.39 -2.26 -26.87
CA PHE A 80 -17.77 -2.41 -28.27
C PHE A 80 -17.48 -3.84 -28.73
N TRP A 81 -18.41 -4.44 -29.48
CA TRP A 81 -18.19 -5.72 -30.17
C TRP A 81 -17.98 -6.96 -29.28
N ARG A 82 -18.41 -6.94 -28.00
CA ARG A 82 -18.34 -8.13 -27.14
C ARG A 82 -19.48 -9.10 -27.38
N GLU A 83 -19.13 -10.33 -27.77
CA GLU A 83 -20.07 -11.47 -27.84
C GLU A 83 -20.44 -12.02 -26.45
N HIS A 84 -19.64 -11.73 -25.41
CA HIS A 84 -19.83 -12.24 -24.06
C HIS A 84 -19.90 -11.12 -23.01
N LEU A 85 -21.11 -10.88 -22.49
CA LEU A 85 -21.37 -9.97 -21.39
C LEU A 85 -20.91 -10.60 -20.05
N SER A 86 -20.43 -9.75 -19.13
CA SER A 86 -20.08 -10.19 -17.77
C SER A 86 -21.29 -10.84 -17.10
N LYS A 87 -21.10 -12.02 -16.50
CA LYS A 87 -22.15 -12.71 -15.72
C LYS A 87 -22.28 -12.15 -14.31
N LEU A 88 -21.22 -11.54 -13.80
CA LEU A 88 -21.13 -10.97 -12.45
C LEU A 88 -21.33 -9.45 -12.49
N ALA A 89 -22.05 -8.93 -11.49
CA ALA A 89 -22.15 -7.50 -11.22
C ALA A 89 -20.93 -7.01 -10.44
N LEU A 90 -20.84 -5.69 -10.23
CA LEU A 90 -19.84 -5.13 -9.31
C LEU A 90 -19.99 -5.76 -7.91
N PRO A 91 -18.88 -6.05 -7.21
CA PRO A 91 -17.54 -5.56 -7.53
C PRO A 91 -16.68 -6.55 -8.34
N TYR A 92 -17.25 -7.67 -8.79
CA TYR A 92 -16.53 -8.79 -9.42
C TYR A 92 -16.71 -8.90 -10.94
N GLY A 93 -17.52 -8.03 -11.52
CA GLY A 93 -17.76 -7.92 -12.95
C GLY A 93 -18.54 -6.66 -13.27
N VAL A 94 -18.98 -6.50 -14.51
CA VAL A 94 -19.61 -5.26 -14.99
C VAL A 94 -21.11 -5.34 -15.23
N LYS A 95 -21.76 -6.48 -14.93
CA LYS A 95 -23.18 -6.73 -15.24
C LYS A 95 -24.09 -5.65 -14.63
N GLY A 96 -24.87 -5.00 -15.49
CA GLY A 96 -25.82 -3.96 -15.13
C GLY A 96 -25.20 -2.57 -14.92
N SER A 97 -23.88 -2.43 -15.02
CA SER A 97 -23.13 -1.18 -14.83
C SER A 97 -22.57 -0.62 -16.14
N GLU A 98 -22.77 -1.31 -17.26
CA GLU A 98 -22.13 -1.05 -18.55
C GLU A 98 -22.41 0.36 -19.06
N LEU A 99 -23.66 0.84 -18.96
CA LEU A 99 -24.01 2.19 -19.39
C LEU A 99 -23.33 3.29 -18.55
N LEU A 100 -23.15 3.06 -17.24
CA LEU A 100 -22.42 4.00 -16.38
C LEU A 100 -20.92 3.98 -16.71
N LEU A 101 -20.35 2.79 -16.93
CA LEU A 101 -18.95 2.63 -17.34
C LEU A 101 -18.69 3.34 -18.67
N LEU A 102 -19.54 3.13 -19.69
CA LEU A 102 -19.45 3.82 -20.97
C LEU A 102 -19.42 5.34 -20.81
N LYS A 103 -20.31 5.90 -19.98
CA LYS A 103 -20.36 7.35 -19.74
C LYS A 103 -19.11 7.87 -19.02
N VAL A 104 -18.61 7.14 -18.03
CA VAL A 104 -17.38 7.51 -17.32
C VAL A 104 -16.18 7.43 -18.27
N LEU A 105 -16.04 6.32 -18.99
CA LEU A 105 -14.92 6.04 -19.88
C LEU A 105 -14.91 6.97 -21.10
N ALA A 106 -16.06 7.48 -21.55
CA ALA A 106 -16.13 8.45 -22.65
C ALA A 106 -15.48 9.80 -22.30
N VAL A 107 -15.32 10.13 -21.01
CA VAL A 107 -14.72 11.39 -20.55
C VAL A 107 -13.26 11.22 -20.13
N THR A 108 -12.84 10.02 -19.76
CA THR A 108 -11.44 9.76 -19.43
C THR A 108 -10.60 9.86 -20.70
N ALA A 109 -9.64 10.78 -20.72
CA ALA A 109 -8.81 11.06 -21.90
C ALA A 109 -7.83 9.92 -22.26
N ASN A 110 -7.49 9.07 -21.29
CA ASN A 110 -6.52 7.99 -21.45
C ASN A 110 -6.91 6.79 -20.55
N TYR A 111 -6.65 5.58 -21.04
CA TYR A 111 -6.94 4.31 -20.35
C TYR A 111 -5.68 3.52 -19.99
N GLN A 112 -4.50 3.96 -20.43
CA GLN A 112 -3.25 3.21 -20.28
C GLN A 112 -2.41 3.75 -19.13
N VAL A 113 -1.50 2.92 -18.63
CA VAL A 113 -0.41 3.38 -17.77
C VAL A 113 0.59 4.17 -18.65
N PRO A 114 1.22 5.24 -18.14
CA PRO A 114 2.22 5.99 -18.89
C PRO A 114 3.33 5.13 -19.49
N ASP A 115 3.70 5.46 -20.74
CA ASP A 115 4.68 4.75 -21.57
C ASP A 115 6.07 4.61 -20.90
N ASP A 116 6.48 5.61 -20.12
CA ASP A 116 7.75 5.61 -19.39
C ASP A 116 7.83 4.49 -18.34
N ILE A 117 6.68 4.09 -17.79
CA ILE A 117 6.56 2.96 -16.86
C ILE A 117 6.37 1.65 -17.63
N GLU A 118 5.54 1.68 -18.68
CA GLU A 118 5.27 0.49 -19.49
C GLU A 118 6.55 -0.05 -20.15
N LYS A 119 7.44 0.83 -20.60
CA LYS A 119 8.68 0.46 -21.31
C LYS A 119 9.86 0.08 -20.40
N LEU A 120 9.73 0.17 -19.08
CA LEU A 120 10.80 -0.26 -18.16
C LEU A 120 11.14 -1.73 -18.39
N GLU A 121 12.42 -2.12 -18.42
CA GLU A 121 12.75 -3.54 -18.56
C GLU A 121 12.39 -4.33 -17.29
N CYS A 122 12.54 -3.69 -16.13
CA CYS A 122 12.13 -4.21 -14.84
C CYS A 122 11.36 -3.14 -14.06
N ARG A 123 10.17 -3.49 -13.59
CA ARG A 123 9.30 -2.63 -12.78
C ARG A 123 9.40 -3.02 -11.32
N THR A 124 10.08 -2.20 -10.52
CA THR A 124 10.06 -2.32 -9.06
C THR A 124 8.87 -1.53 -8.50
N CYS A 125 8.05 -2.21 -7.72
CA CYS A 125 6.84 -1.64 -7.14
C CYS A 125 6.86 -1.73 -5.63
N VAL A 126 6.32 -0.69 -4.99
CA VAL A 126 5.98 -0.72 -3.57
C VAL A 126 4.51 -0.35 -3.38
N VAL A 127 3.78 -1.20 -2.67
CA VAL A 127 2.42 -0.89 -2.20
C VAL A 127 2.51 -0.35 -0.79
N VAL A 128 2.07 0.90 -0.62
CA VAL A 128 2.08 1.59 0.68
C VAL A 128 0.66 1.56 1.24
N GLY A 129 0.46 0.66 2.20
CA GLY A 129 -0.73 0.59 3.03
C GLY A 129 -0.83 1.76 4.02
N ASN A 130 -1.96 1.83 4.72
CA ASN A 130 -2.26 2.95 5.62
C ASN A 130 -1.85 2.69 7.07
N GLY A 131 -1.30 1.51 7.36
CA GLY A 131 -1.11 0.99 8.71
C GLY A 131 -0.18 1.84 9.57
N PHE A 132 -0.44 1.81 10.88
CA PHE A 132 0.39 2.49 11.89
C PHE A 132 1.85 2.02 11.90
N ALA A 133 2.15 0.85 11.35
CA ALA A 133 3.50 0.31 11.23
C ALA A 133 4.49 1.24 10.50
N LEU A 134 3.99 2.18 9.69
CA LEU A 134 4.83 3.18 9.01
C LEU A 134 5.31 4.31 9.91
N LYS A 135 4.68 4.51 11.07
CA LYS A 135 4.97 5.66 11.93
C LYS A 135 6.40 5.57 12.49
N ASN A 136 7.17 6.64 12.33
CA ASN A 136 8.56 6.76 12.79
C ASN A 136 9.50 5.68 12.21
N THR A 137 9.29 5.30 10.96
CA THR A 137 10.13 4.31 10.26
C THR A 137 11.20 4.96 9.39
N SER A 138 11.05 6.25 9.06
CA SER A 138 11.94 6.97 8.14
C SER A 138 12.14 6.29 6.77
N LEU A 139 11.16 5.47 6.35
CA LEU A 139 11.21 4.71 5.09
C LEU A 139 11.01 5.56 3.84
N GLY A 140 10.64 6.83 3.97
CA GLY A 140 10.20 7.65 2.84
C GLY A 140 11.24 7.80 1.73
N SER A 141 12.51 7.94 2.10
CA SER A 141 13.62 7.99 1.13
C SER A 141 13.83 6.67 0.39
N ILE A 142 13.47 5.54 1.01
CA ILE A 142 13.53 4.20 0.41
C ILE A 142 12.34 3.99 -0.53
N ILE A 143 11.13 4.35 -0.09
CA ILE A 143 9.90 4.26 -0.89
C ILE A 143 10.01 5.06 -2.19
N ASN A 144 10.61 6.24 -2.13
CA ASN A 144 10.77 7.11 -3.30
C ASN A 144 11.68 6.52 -4.40
N LYS A 145 12.49 5.49 -4.10
CA LYS A 145 13.39 4.86 -5.08
C LYS A 145 12.71 3.84 -6.00
N TYR A 146 11.50 3.40 -5.67
CA TYR A 146 10.76 2.44 -6.48
C TYR A 146 10.26 3.10 -7.76
N ASP A 147 10.18 2.34 -8.85
CA ASP A 147 9.66 2.83 -10.14
C ASP A 147 8.18 3.22 -10.00
N VAL A 148 7.40 2.35 -9.35
CA VAL A 148 5.97 2.52 -9.12
C VAL A 148 5.67 2.53 -7.62
N VAL A 149 5.07 3.60 -7.14
CA VAL A 149 4.55 3.71 -5.77
C VAL A 149 3.03 3.71 -5.81
N ILE A 150 2.40 2.64 -5.29
CA ILE A 150 0.95 2.49 -5.22
C ILE A 150 0.50 2.87 -3.80
N ARG A 151 -0.37 3.89 -3.70
CA ARG A 151 -0.98 4.34 -2.43
C ARG A 151 -2.49 4.10 -2.44
N LEU A 152 -3.09 4.14 -1.26
CA LEU A 152 -4.49 3.76 -1.07
C LEU A 152 -5.29 4.89 -0.42
N ASN A 153 -6.56 4.98 -0.79
CA ASN A 153 -7.56 5.79 -0.11
C ASN A 153 -7.14 7.27 -0.02
N ASN A 154 -7.60 7.97 1.03
CA ASN A 154 -7.27 9.35 1.35
C ASN A 154 -6.05 9.49 2.27
N ALA A 155 -5.15 8.50 2.29
CA ALA A 155 -3.99 8.53 3.17
C ALA A 155 -3.07 9.72 2.84
N PRO A 156 -2.80 10.63 3.81
CA PRO A 156 -2.01 11.83 3.57
C PRO A 156 -0.54 11.48 3.36
N VAL A 157 0.10 12.26 2.51
CA VAL A 157 1.55 12.21 2.28
C VAL A 157 2.23 13.42 2.93
N ARG A 158 1.64 14.60 2.76
CA ARG A 158 2.17 15.84 3.35
C ARG A 158 2.13 15.80 4.87
N GLY A 159 3.26 16.13 5.49
CA GLY A 159 3.49 16.02 6.93
C GLY A 159 3.90 14.62 7.41
N TYR A 160 4.06 13.66 6.50
CA TYR A 160 4.45 12.28 6.78
C TYR A 160 5.56 11.78 5.85
N GLU A 161 6.16 12.66 5.04
CA GLU A 161 7.08 12.30 3.96
C GLU A 161 8.32 11.55 4.43
N GLU A 162 8.77 11.82 5.66
CA GLU A 162 9.89 11.11 6.26
C GLU A 162 9.61 9.60 6.35
N ASP A 163 8.40 9.23 6.75
CA ASP A 163 7.97 7.84 6.94
C ASP A 163 7.47 7.22 5.64
N VAL A 164 6.63 7.94 4.89
CA VAL A 164 5.87 7.36 3.78
C VAL A 164 6.36 7.78 2.40
N GLY A 165 7.32 8.69 2.31
CA GLY A 165 7.84 9.24 1.06
C GLY A 165 6.87 10.24 0.44
N ASN A 166 7.27 10.85 -0.67
CA ASN A 166 6.46 11.85 -1.39
C ASN A 166 6.10 11.45 -2.83
N LYS A 167 6.73 10.39 -3.37
CA LYS A 167 6.41 9.86 -4.69
C LYS A 167 5.06 9.13 -4.68
N THR A 168 4.21 9.35 -5.68
CA THR A 168 2.99 8.55 -5.89
C THR A 168 2.73 8.34 -7.37
N THR A 169 2.80 7.10 -7.82
CA THR A 169 2.56 6.75 -9.23
C THR A 169 1.09 6.43 -9.47
N MET A 170 0.48 5.64 -8.58
CA MET A 170 -0.93 5.30 -8.65
C MET A 170 -1.55 5.46 -7.26
N ARG A 171 -2.78 6.00 -7.22
CA ARG A 171 -3.58 6.03 -5.99
C ARG A 171 -4.92 5.36 -6.21
N PHE A 172 -5.14 4.27 -5.50
CA PHE A 172 -6.37 3.49 -5.58
C PHE A 172 -7.39 4.10 -4.62
N PHE A 173 -8.58 4.39 -5.10
CA PHE A 173 -9.62 5.02 -4.31
C PHE A 173 -11.02 4.59 -4.75
N TYR A 174 -11.99 4.89 -3.89
CA TYR A 174 -13.41 4.77 -4.16
C TYR A 174 -14.10 5.98 -3.49
N PRO A 175 -15.36 6.31 -3.80
CA PRO A 175 -15.96 7.59 -3.42
C PRO A 175 -15.86 7.91 -1.92
N GLU A 176 -16.13 6.93 -1.05
CA GLU A 176 -16.08 7.13 0.41
C GLU A 176 -14.66 7.31 0.98
N SER A 177 -13.64 6.94 0.22
CA SER A 177 -12.22 7.12 0.55
C SER A 177 -11.53 8.19 -0.31
N ALA A 178 -12.28 8.94 -1.12
CA ALA A 178 -11.73 9.99 -1.97
C ALA A 178 -11.39 11.25 -1.16
N SER A 179 -10.25 11.87 -1.46
CA SER A 179 -9.98 13.26 -1.10
C SER A 179 -10.67 14.19 -2.08
N TYR A 180 -11.29 15.28 -1.60
CA TYR A 180 -11.88 16.30 -2.47
C TYR A 180 -10.83 16.97 -3.36
N ASN A 181 -9.58 17.08 -2.89
CA ASN A 181 -8.45 17.64 -3.62
C ASN A 181 -7.28 16.64 -3.58
N PRO A 182 -7.21 15.69 -4.54
CA PRO A 182 -6.13 14.71 -4.57
C PRO A 182 -4.74 15.35 -4.77
N GLY A 183 -4.64 16.52 -5.43
CA GLY A 183 -3.36 17.21 -5.66
C GLY A 183 -2.64 17.69 -4.39
N LEU A 184 -3.31 17.72 -3.23
CA LEU A 184 -2.67 18.03 -1.95
C LEU A 184 -1.70 16.94 -1.48
N HIS A 185 -1.86 15.69 -1.94
CA HIS A 185 -1.10 14.56 -1.42
C HIS A 185 -0.50 13.68 -2.53
N ASN A 186 -0.49 14.17 -3.77
CA ASN A 186 -0.06 13.45 -4.94
C ASN A 186 0.68 14.38 -5.90
N GLU A 187 1.50 13.79 -6.77
CA GLU A 187 2.17 14.50 -7.85
C GLU A 187 1.18 14.75 -9.00
N PRO A 188 1.39 15.75 -9.88
CA PRO A 188 0.46 16.06 -10.96
C PRO A 188 0.20 14.90 -11.94
N ASN A 189 1.17 14.02 -12.13
CA ASN A 189 1.10 12.84 -13.00
C ASN A 189 0.64 11.56 -12.27
N THR A 190 0.21 11.66 -11.01
CA THR A 190 -0.30 10.49 -10.27
C THR A 190 -1.58 9.99 -10.92
N LEU A 191 -1.62 8.71 -11.31
CA LEU A 191 -2.85 8.07 -11.77
C LEU A 191 -3.84 7.88 -10.63
N MET A 192 -5.02 8.47 -10.77
CA MET A 192 -6.13 8.28 -9.85
C MET A 192 -6.94 7.07 -10.31
N VAL A 193 -6.78 5.94 -9.63
CA VAL A 193 -7.38 4.65 -10.02
C VAL A 193 -8.66 4.42 -9.21
N LEU A 194 -9.82 4.56 -9.85
CA LEU A 194 -11.11 4.22 -9.26
C LEU A 194 -11.25 2.69 -9.18
N VAL A 195 -11.56 2.19 -7.98
CA VAL A 195 -11.98 0.81 -7.73
C VAL A 195 -13.51 0.78 -7.55
N PRO A 196 -14.27 0.27 -8.54
CA PRO A 196 -15.73 0.29 -8.47
C PRO A 196 -16.26 -0.90 -7.63
N PHE A 197 -16.76 -0.62 -6.43
CA PHE A 197 -17.35 -1.65 -5.58
C PHE A 197 -18.85 -1.85 -5.82
N LYS A 198 -19.53 -0.79 -6.26
CA LYS A 198 -20.99 -0.76 -6.46
C LYS A 198 -21.37 0.25 -7.53
N GLN A 199 -22.57 0.13 -8.11
CA GLN A 199 -23.04 1.03 -9.18
C GLN A 199 -23.05 2.50 -8.76
N GLN A 200 -23.29 2.76 -7.48
CA GLN A 200 -23.28 4.09 -6.88
C GLN A 200 -21.91 4.76 -7.05
N ASP A 201 -20.81 3.99 -7.09
CA ASP A 201 -19.48 4.55 -7.25
C ASP A 201 -19.27 5.14 -8.65
N LEU A 202 -19.71 4.41 -9.66
CA LEU A 202 -19.69 4.86 -11.05
C LEU A 202 -20.67 6.01 -11.27
N ARG A 203 -21.84 5.97 -10.62
CA ARG A 203 -22.80 7.07 -10.66
C ARG A 203 -22.21 8.35 -10.07
N TRP A 204 -21.58 8.27 -8.90
CA TRP A 204 -20.91 9.41 -8.27
C TRP A 204 -19.84 10.00 -9.20
N LEU A 205 -18.99 9.15 -9.78
CA LEU A 205 -17.95 9.61 -10.69
C LEU A 205 -18.55 10.28 -11.94
N LYS A 206 -19.60 9.70 -12.52
CA LYS A 206 -20.33 10.32 -13.64
C LYS A 206 -20.90 11.69 -13.24
N GLU A 207 -21.57 11.78 -12.10
CA GLU A 207 -22.15 13.04 -11.61
C GLU A 207 -21.08 14.13 -11.41
N ILE A 208 -19.88 13.75 -10.96
CA ILE A 208 -18.73 14.65 -10.87
C ILE A 208 -18.26 15.10 -12.26
N LEU A 209 -17.97 14.15 -13.16
CA LEU A 209 -17.39 14.42 -14.48
C LEU A 209 -18.31 15.24 -15.39
N TYR A 210 -19.61 15.00 -15.33
CA TYR A 210 -20.62 15.71 -16.13
C TYR A 210 -21.22 16.92 -15.41
N ASN A 211 -20.72 17.25 -14.22
CA ASN A 211 -21.23 18.32 -13.38
C ASN A 211 -22.75 18.22 -13.08
N GLU A 212 -23.27 17.01 -12.91
CA GLU A 212 -24.69 16.77 -12.63
C GLU A 212 -25.02 16.91 -11.13
N LYS A 213 -26.30 16.81 -10.77
CA LYS A 213 -26.72 16.84 -9.35
C LYS A 213 -26.16 15.63 -8.60
N ARG A 214 -25.34 15.88 -7.57
CA ARG A 214 -24.68 14.84 -6.78
C ARG A 214 -25.61 14.21 -5.74
N VAL A 215 -25.69 12.90 -5.72
CA VAL A 215 -26.48 12.12 -4.75
C VAL A 215 -25.57 11.46 -3.72
N ARG A 216 -25.87 11.65 -2.43
CA ARG A 216 -25.09 11.04 -1.31
C ARG A 216 -25.73 9.79 -0.71
N LYS A 217 -26.90 9.37 -1.20
CA LYS A 217 -27.62 8.19 -0.69
C LYS A 217 -26.94 6.91 -1.19
N GLY A 218 -26.74 5.95 -0.28
CA GLY A 218 -26.17 4.63 -0.61
C GLY A 218 -24.67 4.50 -0.36
N PHE A 219 -24.05 5.48 0.30
CA PHE A 219 -22.67 5.44 0.76
C PHE A 219 -22.63 5.34 2.28
N TRP A 220 -21.72 4.53 2.83
CA TRP A 220 -21.56 4.37 4.28
C TRP A 220 -20.92 5.60 4.93
N LYS A 221 -20.16 6.37 4.14
CA LYS A 221 -19.62 7.68 4.47
C LYS A 221 -19.87 8.61 3.27
N PRO A 222 -20.32 9.86 3.48
CA PRO A 222 -20.59 10.77 2.37
C PRO A 222 -19.33 11.01 1.52
N PRO A 223 -19.38 10.77 0.19
CA PRO A 223 -18.27 11.10 -0.69
C PRO A 223 -18.21 12.62 -0.94
N PRO A 224 -17.07 13.14 -1.45
CA PRO A 224 -16.97 14.54 -1.84
C PRO A 224 -18.03 14.93 -2.88
N GLN A 225 -18.65 16.10 -2.71
CA GLN A 225 -19.57 16.63 -3.73
C GLN A 225 -18.83 17.32 -4.88
N ILE A 226 -17.61 17.77 -4.60
CA ILE A 226 -16.67 18.34 -5.54
C ILE A 226 -15.41 17.49 -5.45
N TRP A 227 -14.86 17.15 -6.60
CA TRP A 227 -13.60 16.42 -6.71
C TRP A 227 -12.72 17.14 -7.72
N LEU A 228 -11.61 17.69 -7.24
CA LEU A 228 -10.65 18.49 -8.01
C LEU A 228 -9.55 17.61 -8.64
N GLY A 229 -9.86 16.34 -8.90
CA GLY A 229 -8.93 15.45 -9.60
C GLY A 229 -8.91 15.73 -11.09
N ASP A 230 -7.72 15.61 -11.70
CA ASP A 230 -7.60 15.70 -13.15
C ASP A 230 -8.17 14.45 -13.81
N SER A 231 -9.23 14.63 -14.61
CA SER A 231 -9.87 13.57 -15.39
C SER A 231 -8.93 12.90 -16.40
N SER A 232 -7.84 13.55 -16.82
CA SER A 232 -6.83 12.95 -17.71
C SER A 232 -6.01 11.86 -17.00
N GLN A 233 -5.86 11.97 -15.68
CA GLN A 233 -5.14 11.03 -14.82
C GLN A 233 -6.06 9.95 -14.22
N LEU A 234 -7.35 10.00 -14.51
CA LEU A 234 -8.33 9.05 -14.00
C LEU A 234 -8.28 7.74 -14.78
N ARG A 235 -8.30 6.61 -14.06
CA ARG A 235 -8.45 5.25 -14.60
C ARG A 235 -9.52 4.50 -13.83
N VAL A 236 -10.18 3.55 -14.48
CA VAL A 236 -11.11 2.62 -13.82
C VAL A 236 -10.48 1.24 -13.83
N LEU A 237 -10.21 0.68 -12.65
CA LEU A 237 -9.64 -0.66 -12.53
C LEU A 237 -10.63 -1.70 -13.03
N ASP A 238 -10.16 -2.69 -13.80
CA ASP A 238 -10.99 -3.80 -14.24
C ASP A 238 -11.45 -4.64 -13.01
N PRO A 239 -12.77 -4.82 -12.80
CA PRO A 239 -13.32 -5.69 -11.75
C PRO A 239 -12.76 -7.12 -11.75
N HIS A 240 -12.18 -7.58 -12.86
CA HIS A 240 -11.44 -8.84 -12.96
C HIS A 240 -10.41 -8.98 -11.83
N PHE A 241 -9.64 -7.93 -11.51
CA PHE A 241 -8.60 -8.03 -10.47
C PHE A 241 -9.18 -8.25 -9.07
N LEU A 242 -10.31 -7.61 -8.74
CA LEU A 242 -10.96 -7.85 -7.47
C LEU A 242 -11.61 -9.24 -7.42
N HIS A 243 -12.17 -9.70 -8.53
CA HIS A 243 -12.65 -11.08 -8.66
C HIS A 243 -11.53 -12.09 -8.42
N GLN A 244 -10.38 -11.94 -9.08
CA GLN A 244 -9.25 -12.85 -8.88
C GLN A 244 -8.67 -12.74 -7.46
N THR A 245 -8.61 -11.53 -6.88
CA THR A 245 -8.20 -11.35 -5.48
C THR A 245 -9.12 -12.14 -4.54
N ALA A 246 -10.44 -12.04 -4.74
CA ALA A 246 -11.41 -12.76 -3.95
C ALA A 246 -11.32 -14.28 -4.15
N ASP A 247 -11.31 -14.76 -5.39
CA ASP A 247 -11.37 -16.19 -5.72
C ASP A 247 -10.04 -16.92 -5.52
N LYS A 248 -8.96 -16.36 -6.08
CA LYS A 248 -7.65 -17.02 -6.15
C LYS A 248 -6.80 -16.78 -4.91
N LEU A 249 -6.78 -15.55 -4.39
CA LEU A 249 -5.92 -15.20 -3.26
C LEU A 249 -6.60 -15.43 -1.90
N LEU A 250 -7.89 -15.07 -1.78
CA LEU A 250 -8.61 -15.12 -0.50
C LEU A 250 -9.63 -16.26 -0.39
N HIS A 251 -9.91 -16.98 -1.49
CA HIS A 251 -10.92 -18.05 -1.56
C HIS A 251 -12.30 -17.66 -0.99
N ILE A 252 -12.70 -16.40 -1.21
CA ILE A 252 -14.00 -15.87 -0.80
C ILE A 252 -15.09 -16.43 -1.71
N PRO A 253 -16.19 -16.99 -1.17
CA PRO A 253 -17.33 -17.42 -1.97
C PRO A 253 -18.00 -16.24 -2.69
N LEU A 254 -17.93 -16.23 -4.03
CA LEU A 254 -18.49 -15.16 -4.86
C LEU A 254 -20.04 -15.16 -4.90
N HIS A 255 -20.64 -16.29 -4.56
CA HIS A 255 -22.09 -16.46 -4.42
C HIS A 255 -22.40 -16.98 -3.01
N PRO A 256 -22.41 -16.10 -1.99
CA PRO A 256 -22.68 -16.51 -0.61
C PRO A 256 -24.08 -17.13 -0.52
N LYS A 257 -24.16 -18.31 0.13
CA LYS A 257 -25.44 -18.99 0.36
C LYS A 257 -26.10 -18.47 1.63
N GLY A 258 -27.41 -18.22 1.60
CA GLY A 258 -28.20 -17.89 2.80
C GLY A 258 -27.91 -16.51 3.38
N ARG A 259 -27.68 -16.41 4.70
CA ARG A 259 -27.51 -15.16 5.47
C ARG A 259 -26.05 -14.73 5.68
N GLN A 260 -25.10 -15.29 4.93
CA GLN A 260 -23.69 -14.91 5.06
C GLN A 260 -23.51 -13.42 4.74
N LYS A 261 -22.75 -12.71 5.58
CA LYS A 261 -22.40 -11.31 5.31
C LYS A 261 -21.51 -11.29 4.05
N PRO A 262 -21.78 -10.42 3.06
CA PRO A 262 -20.91 -10.26 1.91
C PRO A 262 -19.55 -9.74 2.39
N VAL A 263 -18.50 -10.55 2.19
CA VAL A 263 -17.10 -10.18 2.40
C VAL A 263 -16.51 -9.85 1.04
N HIS A 264 -15.69 -8.80 0.99
CA HIS A 264 -14.93 -8.45 -0.19
C HIS A 264 -13.51 -8.05 0.20
N PRO A 265 -12.52 -8.25 -0.68
CA PRO A 265 -11.13 -7.87 -0.40
C PRO A 265 -11.01 -6.37 -0.09
N THR A 266 -10.10 -6.00 0.83
CA THR A 266 -9.72 -4.60 1.02
C THR A 266 -9.06 -4.01 -0.22
N THR A 267 -9.06 -2.69 -0.35
CA THR A 267 -8.27 -2.00 -1.38
C THR A 267 -6.77 -2.32 -1.27
N GLY A 268 -6.28 -2.62 -0.05
CA GLY A 268 -4.87 -2.93 0.19
C GLY A 268 -4.46 -4.27 -0.42
N ILE A 269 -5.17 -5.34 -0.09
CA ILE A 269 -4.87 -6.66 -0.66
C ILE A 269 -5.10 -6.70 -2.17
N LEU A 270 -6.12 -5.97 -2.66
CA LEU A 270 -6.33 -5.76 -4.11
C LEU A 270 -5.12 -5.10 -4.76
N ALA A 271 -4.58 -4.03 -4.16
CA ALA A 271 -3.43 -3.32 -4.70
C ALA A 271 -2.16 -4.20 -4.72
N VAL A 272 -1.99 -5.06 -3.71
CA VAL A 272 -0.95 -6.10 -3.74
C VAL A 272 -1.16 -7.05 -4.91
N TYR A 273 -2.37 -7.57 -5.09
CA TYR A 273 -2.67 -8.47 -6.22
C TYR A 273 -2.43 -7.79 -7.58
N VAL A 274 -2.82 -6.52 -7.74
CA VAL A 274 -2.54 -5.74 -8.95
C VAL A 274 -1.04 -5.51 -9.14
N ALA A 275 -0.28 -5.25 -8.08
CA ALA A 275 1.18 -5.12 -8.16
C ALA A 275 1.83 -6.43 -8.63
N LEU A 276 1.39 -7.59 -8.14
CA LEU A 276 1.83 -8.89 -8.64
C LEU A 276 1.50 -9.04 -10.14
N ASN A 277 0.29 -8.62 -10.53
CA ASN A 277 -0.23 -8.31 -11.88
C ASN A 277 0.71 -7.54 -12.83
N TYR A 278 1.51 -6.64 -12.30
CA TYR A 278 2.03 -5.51 -13.09
C TYR A 278 3.53 -5.34 -12.99
N CYS A 279 4.15 -5.89 -11.95
CA CYS A 279 5.50 -5.58 -11.52
C CYS A 279 6.36 -6.84 -11.46
N ASP A 280 7.66 -6.67 -11.69
CA ASP A 280 8.63 -7.76 -11.58
C ASP A 280 9.05 -7.99 -10.12
N VAL A 281 9.07 -6.92 -9.31
CA VAL A 281 9.42 -6.97 -7.89
C VAL A 281 8.40 -6.19 -7.09
N VAL A 282 7.80 -6.83 -6.09
CA VAL A 282 6.76 -6.21 -5.25
C VAL A 282 7.23 -6.14 -3.80
N HIS A 283 7.30 -4.92 -3.29
CA HIS A 283 7.46 -4.66 -1.86
C HIS A 283 6.16 -4.11 -1.28
N VAL A 284 6.00 -4.28 0.03
CA VAL A 284 4.85 -3.76 0.78
C VAL A 284 5.35 -3.02 2.02
N ALA A 285 4.62 -1.97 2.41
CA ALA A 285 4.88 -1.22 3.63
C ALA A 285 3.56 -0.70 4.21
N GLY A 286 3.43 -0.58 5.53
CA GLY A 286 2.19 -0.16 6.19
C GLY A 286 1.06 -1.18 6.12
N PHE A 287 1.39 -2.46 6.01
CA PHE A 287 0.44 -3.57 6.11
C PHE A 287 0.50 -4.20 7.51
N GLY A 288 -0.62 -4.80 7.93
CA GLY A 288 -0.78 -5.37 9.26
C GLY A 288 -1.60 -4.45 10.18
N TYR A 289 -2.19 -5.07 11.20
CA TYR A 289 -2.98 -4.39 12.21
C TYR A 289 -2.38 -4.61 13.59
N PRO A 290 -2.47 -3.63 14.51
CA PRO A 290 -2.14 -3.85 15.91
C PRO A 290 -2.90 -5.06 16.48
N SER A 291 -2.29 -5.76 17.44
CA SER A 291 -2.97 -6.81 18.18
C SER A 291 -4.34 -6.34 18.70
N THR A 292 -5.34 -7.20 18.62
CA THR A 292 -6.71 -6.92 19.12
C THR A 292 -6.76 -6.62 20.62
N LYS A 293 -5.71 -7.01 21.35
CA LYS A 293 -5.50 -6.69 22.78
C LYS A 293 -5.21 -5.19 23.00
N THR A 294 -4.72 -4.48 21.99
CA THR A 294 -4.30 -3.08 22.07
C THR A 294 -5.32 -2.15 21.41
N GLN A 295 -6.57 -2.15 21.90
CA GLN A 295 -7.68 -1.40 21.30
C GLN A 295 -7.50 0.13 21.23
N ARG A 296 -6.53 0.69 21.97
CA ARG A 296 -6.20 2.12 21.97
C ARG A 296 -5.13 2.51 20.96
N GLN A 297 -4.43 1.55 20.36
CA GLN A 297 -3.40 1.86 19.37
C GLN A 297 -4.07 2.36 18.09
N PRO A 298 -3.56 3.44 17.48
CA PRO A 298 -4.03 3.88 16.18
C PRO A 298 -3.81 2.78 15.14
N ILE A 299 -4.76 2.62 14.21
CA ILE A 299 -4.64 1.65 13.12
C ILE A 299 -3.91 2.23 11.92
N HIS A 300 -3.90 3.55 11.78
CA HIS A 300 -3.26 4.25 10.67
C HIS A 300 -2.05 5.05 11.15
N TYR A 301 -1.10 5.30 10.25
CA TYR A 301 0.05 6.19 10.54
C TYR A 301 -0.38 7.66 10.72
N TYR A 302 -1.63 7.97 10.42
CA TYR A 302 -2.25 9.29 10.49
C TYR A 302 -3.60 9.24 11.23
N GLY A 303 -4.06 10.39 11.71
CA GLY A 303 -5.34 10.47 12.42
C GLY A 303 -5.34 9.69 13.74
N TYR A 304 -6.55 9.38 14.22
CA TYR A 304 -6.79 8.83 15.56
C TYR A 304 -7.71 7.60 15.57
N ASP A 305 -8.02 7.04 14.39
CA ASP A 305 -8.81 5.81 14.30
C ASP A 305 -8.07 4.66 14.98
N THR A 306 -8.80 3.84 15.74
CA THR A 306 -8.26 2.66 16.42
C THR A 306 -8.99 1.39 15.99
N MET A 307 -8.56 0.23 16.50
CA MET A 307 -9.24 -1.05 16.23
C MET A 307 -10.74 -1.04 16.59
N LYS A 308 -11.19 -0.11 17.44
CA LYS A 308 -12.62 0.11 17.73
C LYS A 308 -13.40 0.51 16.48
N SER A 309 -12.81 1.30 15.58
CA SER A 309 -13.42 1.72 14.30
C SER A 309 -13.60 0.54 13.34
N MET A 310 -12.84 -0.55 13.51
CA MET A 310 -12.86 -1.74 12.64
C MET A 310 -13.80 -2.85 13.11
N LYS A 311 -14.44 -2.71 14.28
CA LYS A 311 -15.26 -3.77 14.93
C LYS A 311 -16.41 -4.32 14.05
N ASN A 312 -16.92 -3.52 13.13
CA ASN A 312 -18.03 -3.89 12.23
C ASN A 312 -17.61 -3.91 10.75
N SER A 313 -16.31 -4.07 10.47
CA SER A 313 -15.79 -4.14 9.10
C SER A 313 -16.42 -5.30 8.31
N TYR A 314 -16.62 -5.09 7.01
CA TYR A 314 -17.03 -6.14 6.07
C TYR A 314 -15.84 -6.95 5.52
N HIS A 315 -14.62 -6.65 5.97
CA HIS A 315 -13.39 -7.32 5.56
C HIS A 315 -12.96 -8.38 6.57
N ASP A 316 -12.39 -9.47 6.06
CA ASP A 316 -11.77 -10.50 6.88
C ASP A 316 -10.25 -10.25 6.99
N LEU A 317 -9.89 -9.41 7.96
CA LEU A 317 -8.52 -8.96 8.14
C LEU A 317 -7.55 -10.11 8.51
N ASN A 318 -8.08 -11.19 9.11
CA ASN A 318 -7.27 -12.36 9.47
C ASN A 318 -6.91 -13.15 8.22
N HIS A 319 -7.90 -13.46 7.37
CA HIS A 319 -7.63 -14.15 6.11
C HIS A 319 -6.73 -13.34 5.17
N GLU A 320 -6.88 -12.00 5.14
CA GLU A 320 -5.97 -11.15 4.37
C GLU A 320 -4.54 -11.16 4.93
N ALA A 321 -4.36 -11.15 6.26
CA ALA A 321 -3.05 -11.26 6.89
C ALA A 321 -2.39 -12.63 6.60
N GLU A 322 -3.15 -13.72 6.64
CA GLU A 322 -2.67 -15.06 6.26
C GLU A 322 -2.25 -15.13 4.79
N ALA A 323 -3.02 -14.49 3.89
CA ALA A 323 -2.69 -14.41 2.47
C ALA A 323 -1.38 -13.64 2.23
N LEU A 324 -1.21 -12.48 2.88
CA LEU A 324 0.04 -11.72 2.82
C LEU A 324 1.22 -12.52 3.36
N LYS A 325 1.01 -13.28 4.45
CA LYS A 325 2.05 -14.13 5.01
C LYS A 325 2.49 -15.23 4.03
N LYS A 326 1.54 -15.90 3.37
CA LYS A 326 1.83 -16.89 2.32
C LYS A 326 2.60 -16.27 1.13
N LEU A 327 2.23 -15.05 0.73
CA LEU A 327 2.95 -14.32 -0.32
C LEU A 327 4.38 -13.99 0.14
N GLU A 328 4.58 -13.54 1.37
CA GLU A 328 5.92 -13.28 1.92
C GLU A 328 6.76 -14.57 1.99
N ASP A 329 6.20 -15.67 2.52
CA ASP A 329 6.90 -16.95 2.69
C ASP A 329 7.32 -17.57 1.34
N SER A 330 6.53 -17.36 0.29
CA SER A 330 6.90 -17.75 -1.08
C SER A 330 7.91 -16.81 -1.75
N GLY A 331 8.22 -15.67 -1.12
CA GLY A 331 9.05 -14.62 -1.69
C GLY A 331 8.39 -13.84 -2.82
N ALA A 332 7.06 -13.92 -2.97
CA ALA A 332 6.27 -13.14 -3.92
C ALA A 332 6.26 -11.65 -3.57
N ILE A 333 6.25 -11.32 -2.28
CA ILE A 333 6.33 -9.95 -1.78
C ILE A 333 7.41 -9.84 -0.69
N PHE A 334 7.86 -8.61 -0.45
CA PHE A 334 8.83 -8.30 0.59
C PHE A 334 8.38 -7.10 1.44
N TYR A 335 8.43 -7.23 2.76
CA TYR A 335 8.11 -6.12 3.65
C TYR A 335 9.30 -5.15 3.81
N LEU A 336 9.03 -3.85 3.84
CA LEU A 336 10.04 -2.81 4.12
C LEU A 336 10.22 -2.52 5.61
N HIS A 337 9.37 -3.08 6.47
CA HIS A 337 9.42 -2.93 7.92
C HIS A 337 9.13 -4.28 8.61
N PRO A 338 9.53 -4.47 9.86
CA PRO A 338 9.13 -5.63 10.65
C PRO A 338 7.61 -5.73 10.83
N HIS A 339 7.09 -6.94 10.97
CA HIS A 339 5.68 -7.18 11.34
C HIS A 339 5.34 -6.57 12.70
N LEU A 340 4.07 -6.18 12.89
CA LEU A 340 3.53 -5.64 14.16
C LEU A 340 3.21 -6.73 15.19
#